data_AF-W1YNU7-F1
#
_entry.id   AF-W1YNU7-F1
#
_cell.length_a   1.000
_cell.length_b   1.000
_cell.length_c   1.000
_cell.angle_alpha   90.00
_cell.angle_beta   90.00
_cell.angle_gamma   90.00
#
_symmetry.space_group_name_H-M   'P 1'
#
loop_
_entity.id
_entity.type
_entity.pdbx_description
1 polymer ?
#
loop_
_entity_poly.entity_id
_entity_poly.type
_entity_poly.pdbx_seq_one_letter_code
_entity_poly.pdbx_strand_id
1 'polypeptide(L)'
;RHNAVEVNWIDPNNGWETATELVEDTQAIARYGRNVTKMDAFGCTSRGQAHRAGLWLIKTELLETQTVDFSVGAEGLRHVPG
;
A
#
# COMPACT_ATOMS: atom_id res chain seq x y z
N ARG A 1 4.70 11.64 -1.93
CA ARG A 1 5.43 10.37 -1.74
C ARG A 1 5.40 10.07 -0.27
N HIS A 2 4.60 9.09 0.10
CA HIS A 2 4.46 8.63 1.47
C HIS A 2 5.51 7.54 1.70
N ASN A 3 6.17 7.60 2.85
CA ASN A 3 7.23 6.66 3.23
C ASN A 3 6.96 6.03 4.59
N ALA A 4 5.83 6.38 5.20
CA ALA A 4 5.27 5.73 6.35
C ALA A 4 3.77 5.51 6.10
N VAL A 5 3.25 4.37 6.52
CA VAL A 5 1.85 3.99 6.39
C VAL A 5 1.34 3.45 7.71
N GLU A 6 0.28 4.05 8.22
CA GLU A 6 -0.50 3.57 9.34
C GLU A 6 -1.65 2.73 8.79
N VAL A 7 -1.59 1.41 8.98
CA VAL A 7 -2.60 0.47 8.51
C VAL A 7 -3.52 0.06 9.65
N ASN A 8 -4.77 0.47 9.60
CA ASN A 8 -5.79 0.04 10.55
C ASN A 8 -6.30 -1.35 10.20
N TRP A 9 -6.33 -2.26 11.17
CA TRP A 9 -6.81 -3.64 11.05
C TRP A 9 -7.57 -4.05 12.32
N ILE A 10 -8.31 -5.16 12.27
CA ILE A 10 -9.10 -5.62 13.41
C ILE A 10 -8.30 -6.68 14.18
N ASP A 11 -7.99 -6.45 15.46
CA ASP A 11 -7.19 -7.40 16.25
C ASP A 11 -8.06 -8.38 17.06
N PRO A 12 -8.09 -9.69 16.70
CA PRO A 12 -8.83 -10.68 17.47
C PRO A 12 -8.27 -10.88 18.90
N ASN A 13 -7.00 -10.55 19.14
CA ASN A 13 -6.36 -10.66 20.44
C ASN A 13 -6.64 -9.46 21.35
N ASN A 14 -7.08 -8.34 20.78
CA ASN A 14 -7.51 -7.13 21.50
C ASN A 14 -9.04 -6.97 21.48
N GLY A 15 -9.78 -8.07 21.56
CA GLY A 15 -11.25 -8.02 21.66
C GLY A 15 -11.95 -7.54 20.38
N TRP A 16 -11.36 -7.73 19.20
CA TRP A 16 -11.87 -7.24 17.91
C TRP A 16 -11.91 -5.71 17.76
N GLU A 17 -11.11 -5.01 18.56
CA GLU A 17 -10.89 -3.57 18.38
C GLU A 17 -9.99 -3.28 17.18
N THR A 18 -10.11 -2.05 16.67
CA THR A 18 -9.22 -1.56 15.62
C THR A 18 -7.83 -1.29 16.20
N ALA A 19 -6.83 -1.98 15.67
CA ALA A 19 -5.42 -1.76 15.92
C ALA A 19 -4.75 -1.12 14.71
N THR A 20 -3.67 -0.36 14.93
CA THR A 20 -2.91 0.27 13.86
C THR A 20 -1.53 -0.37 13.77
N GLU A 21 -1.19 -0.90 12.60
CA GLU A 21 0.17 -1.34 12.27
C GLU A 21 0.90 -0.23 11.53
N LEU A 22 2.04 0.20 12.07
CA LEU A 22 2.90 1.21 11.44
C LEU A 22 3.95 0.52 10.57
N VAL A 23 3.95 0.83 9.27
CA VAL A 23 4.92 0.35 8.29
C VAL A 23 5.73 1.53 7.78
N GLU A 24 7.05 1.49 7.91
CA GLU A 24 7.92 2.64 7.57
C GLU A 24 9.13 2.23 6.75
N ASP A 25 9.44 3.02 5.72
CA ASP A 25 10.70 2.95 5.00
C ASP A 25 11.70 3.93 5.60
N THR A 26 12.48 3.43 6.55
CA THR A 26 13.53 4.18 7.24
C THR A 26 14.55 4.84 6.29
N GLN A 27 14.87 4.23 5.14
CA GLN A 27 15.81 4.81 4.17
C GLN A 27 15.18 6.01 3.45
N ALA A 28 13.93 5.87 3.01
CA ALA A 28 13.19 6.96 2.38
C ALA A 28 12.89 8.09 3.36
N ILE A 29 12.59 7.78 4.63
CA ILE A 29 12.38 8.78 5.70
C ILE A 29 13.66 9.57 5.97
N ALA A 30 14.81 8.90 6.07
CA ALA A 30 16.09 9.57 6.28
C ALA A 30 16.45 10.53 5.14
N ARG A 31 16.01 10.23 3.91
CA ARG A 31 16.33 11.01 2.71
C ARG A 31 15.35 12.15 2.41
N TYR A 32 14.06 11.94 2.68
CA TYR A 32 12.99 12.85 2.26
C TYR A 32 12.15 13.43 3.42
N GLY A 33 12.45 13.05 4.66
CA GLY A 33 11.63 13.37 5.82
C GLY A 33 10.40 12.46 5.93
N ARG A 34 9.76 12.38 7.10
CA ARG A 34 8.62 11.49 7.34
C ARG A 34 7.34 12.02 6.69
N ASN A 35 6.68 11.20 5.89
CA ASN A 35 5.40 11.49 5.25
C ASN A 35 4.46 10.28 5.42
N VAL A 36 3.45 10.46 6.27
CA VAL A 36 2.58 9.39 6.76
C VAL A 36 1.25 9.39 6.02
N THR A 37 0.84 8.21 5.54
CA THR A 37 -0.51 7.96 5.03
C THR A 37 -1.25 6.99 5.90
N LYS A 38 -2.57 7.16 6.01
CA LYS A 38 -3.45 6.23 6.70
C LYS A 38 -4.13 5.32 5.68
N MET A 39 -4.20 4.02 5.99
CA MET A 39 -4.87 3.01 5.19
C MET A 39 -5.76 2.16 6.09
N ASP A 40 -6.98 1.87 5.65
CA ASP A 40 -7.85 0.92 6.32
C ASP A 40 -7.79 -0.44 5.60
N ALA A 41 -7.28 -1.46 6.27
CA ALA A 41 -7.26 -2.84 5.77
C ALA A 41 -8.57 -3.54 6.14
N PHE A 42 -9.62 -3.28 5.37
CA PHE A 42 -10.94 -3.87 5.58
C PHE A 42 -10.89 -5.41 5.55
N GLY A 43 -11.49 -6.06 6.55
CA GLY A 43 -11.50 -7.52 6.68
C GLY A 43 -10.15 -8.14 7.08
N CYS A 44 -9.14 -7.33 7.39
CA CYS A 44 -7.85 -7.81 7.87
C CYS A 44 -7.91 -8.12 9.37
N THR A 45 -7.70 -9.38 9.74
CA THR A 45 -7.64 -9.86 11.14
C THR A 45 -6.24 -10.28 11.57
N SER A 46 -5.24 -10.02 10.72
CA SER A 46 -3.86 -10.42 10.95
C SER A 46 -2.92 -9.24 10.77
N ARG A 47 -2.13 -8.96 11.81
CA ARG A 47 -1.03 -7.99 11.76
C ARG A 47 -0.12 -8.17 10.54
N GLY A 48 0.24 -9.40 10.20
CA GLY A 48 1.12 -9.68 9.07
C GLY A 48 0.50 -9.38 7.70
N GLN A 49 -0.83 -9.46 7.57
CA GLN A 49 -1.54 -9.04 6.37
C GLN A 49 -1.60 -7.50 6.29
N ALA A 50 -1.88 -6.82 7.40
CA ALA A 50 -1.84 -5.36 7.49
C ALA A 50 -0.44 -4.82 7.12
N HIS A 51 0.62 -5.44 7.64
CA HIS A 51 2.00 -5.06 7.35
C HIS A 51 2.35 -5.22 5.86
N ARG A 52 1.93 -6.33 5.22
CA ARG A 52 2.15 -6.54 3.78
C ARG A 52 1.38 -5.55 2.92
N ALA A 53 0.16 -5.18 3.33
CA ALA A 53 -0.63 -4.15 2.64
C ALA A 53 0.04 -2.77 2.72
N GLY A 54 0.57 -2.40 3.89
CA GLY A 54 1.34 -1.16 4.05
C GLY A 54 2.62 -1.16 3.22
N LEU A 55 3.34 -2.29 3.18
CA LEU A 55 4.51 -2.45 2.31
C LEU A 55 4.16 -2.31 0.83
N TRP A 56 3.05 -2.91 0.39
CA TRP A 56 2.57 -2.77 -0.98
C TRP A 56 2.30 -1.31 -1.31
N LEU A 57 1.64 -0.55 -0.44
CA LEU A 57 1.34 0.88 -0.66
C LEU A 57 2.62 1.73 -0.79
N ILE A 58 3.60 1.53 0.09
CA ILE A 58 4.89 2.24 0.00
C ILE A 58 5.60 1.85 -1.30
N LYS A 59 5.56 0.56 -1.67
CA LYS A 59 6.25 0.05 -2.84
C LYS A 59 5.59 0.50 -4.15
N THR A 60 4.27 0.55 -4.24
CA THR A 60 3.57 1.07 -5.42
C THR A 60 3.87 2.55 -5.59
N GLU A 61 3.82 3.36 -4.53
CA GLU A 61 4.21 4.77 -4.65
C GLU A 61 5.69 4.99 -5.02
N LEU A 62 6.57 4.04 -4.67
CA LEU A 62 7.98 4.08 -5.06
C LEU A 62 8.21 3.60 -6.51
N LEU A 63 7.52 2.54 -6.94
CA LEU A 63 7.74 1.86 -8.23
C LEU A 63 6.85 2.38 -9.36
N GLU A 64 5.60 2.76 -9.09
CA GLU A 64 4.66 3.34 -10.05
C GLU A 64 4.95 4.83 -10.28
N THR A 65 6.21 5.15 -10.59
CA THR A 65 6.65 6.51 -10.92
C THR A 65 6.76 6.76 -12.42
N GLN A 66 6.53 5.74 -13.25
CA GLN A 66 6.49 5.84 -14.70
C GLN A 66 5.29 5.08 -15.25
N THR A 67 4.22 5.80 -15.59
CA THR A 67 3.16 5.28 -16.45
C THR A 67 3.62 5.44 -17.89
N VAL A 68 3.64 4.34 -18.66
CA VAL A 68 3.87 4.38 -20.10
C VAL A 68 2.56 4.02 -20.78
N ASP A 69 1.90 5.01 -21.39
CA ASP A 69 0.73 4.78 -22.22
C ASP A 69 1.15 4.24 -23.59
N PHE A 70 0.60 3.09 -23.97
CA PHE A 70 0.75 2.54 -25.32
C PHE A 70 -0.60 2.59 -26.04
N SER A 71 -0.62 3.11 -27.26
CA SER A 71 -1.79 3.14 -28.15
C SER A 71 -1.75 1.92 -29.07
N VAL A 72 -2.81 1.09 -29.05
CA VAL A 72 -2.98 -0.05 -29.97
C VAL A 72 -4.17 0.23 -30.90
N GLY A 73 -4.03 -0.08 -32.19
CA GLY A 73 -5.15 -0.04 -33.15
C GLY A 73 -6.22 -1.10 -32.86
N ALA A 74 -7.30 -1.11 -33.65
CA ALA A 74 -8.51 -1.94 -33.43
C ALA A 74 -8.26 -3.46 -33.26
N GLU A 75 -7.10 -3.98 -33.67
CA GLU A 75 -6.67 -5.37 -33.48
C GLU A 75 -6.30 -5.73 -32.03
N GLY A 76 -6.18 -4.76 -31.12
CA GLY A 76 -5.81 -4.95 -29.70
C GLY A 76 -6.96 -5.33 -28.75
N LEU A 77 -8.21 -5.30 -29.22
CA LEU A 77 -9.42 -5.51 -28.41
C LEU A 77 -9.53 -6.90 -27.75
N ARG A 78 -8.66 -7.85 -28.13
CA ARG A 78 -8.63 -9.21 -27.59
C ARG A 78 -7.85 -9.35 -26.27
N HIS A 79 -7.07 -8.33 -25.90
CA HIS A 79 -6.25 -8.31 -24.68
C HIS A 79 -6.51 -7.02 -23.90
N VAL A 80 -7.76 -6.83 -23.45
CA VAL A 80 -8.05 -5.83 -22.42
C VAL A 80 -7.51 -6.38 -21.10
N PRO A 81 -6.62 -5.67 -20.38
CA PRO A 81 -6.24 -6.06 -19.04
C PRO A 81 -7.47 -5.96 -18.14
N GLY A 82 -7.83 -7.08 -17.52
CA GLY A 82 -8.84 -7.22 -16.47
C GLY A 82 -8.31 -8.14 -15.39
#